data_AF-A0A966MQ17-F1
#
_entry.id   AF-A0A966MQ17-F1
#
_cell.length_a   1.000
_cell.length_b   1.000
_cell.length_c   1.000
_cell.angle_alpha   90.00
_cell.angle_beta   90.00
_cell.angle_gamma   90.00
#
_symmetry.space_group_name_H-M   'P 1'
#
loop_
_entity.id
_entity.type
_entity.pdbx_description
1 polymer ?
#
loop_
_entity_poly.entity_id
_entity_poly.type
_entity_poly.pdbx_seq_one_letter_code
_entity_poly.pdbx_strand_id
1 'polypeptide(L)'
;PMARSVADAVAVFDVIAHSDAADPVTADADTKRAVRYTDALKRGALKGARIGVLRQAYDRPTLDGEVRAVFERALADLRLAGAIVIDSVRVDSLEVIQRRQQGGCNRFKADLERYFATRAPNAPVKTLDDVIRSRKFHPTVELRLREAATVTELPEQSAGCQSRERVRAQVRTAVTAMMDAGRFDALVYPTWSNPPRLIGDLNTPHGDNSQLFSPTTGFPAITVPMGYTRGNRLPAGLQFFGRAYDEFKLIGYVYDYEQHTKHWRAPRF
;
A
#
# COMPACT_ATOMS: atom_id res chain seq x y z
N PRO A 1 6.62 -4.22 -7.42
CA PRO A 1 7.26 -3.74 -8.66
C PRO A 1 6.72 -2.36 -9.07
N MET A 2 7.50 -1.56 -9.80
CA MET A 2 7.09 -0.25 -10.30
C MET A 2 7.38 -0.18 -11.81
N ALA A 3 6.37 0.11 -12.62
CA ALA A 3 6.51 0.21 -14.07
C ALA A 3 5.49 1.20 -14.66
N ARG A 4 5.58 1.43 -15.98
CA ARG A 4 4.62 2.28 -16.72
C ARG A 4 3.34 1.56 -17.10
N SER A 5 3.39 0.23 -17.19
CA SER A 5 2.23 -0.61 -17.49
C SER A 5 2.08 -1.71 -16.44
N VAL A 6 0.84 -2.17 -16.26
CA VAL A 6 0.53 -3.33 -15.40
C VAL A 6 1.26 -4.57 -15.91
N ALA A 7 1.30 -4.78 -17.24
CA ALA A 7 2.00 -5.91 -17.84
C ALA A 7 3.50 -5.96 -17.46
N ASP A 8 4.21 -4.84 -17.55
CA ASP A 8 5.62 -4.76 -17.19
C ASP A 8 5.82 -5.00 -15.68
N ALA A 9 4.97 -4.40 -14.84
CA ALA A 9 5.05 -4.59 -13.39
C ALA A 9 4.83 -6.06 -13.00
N VAL A 10 3.92 -6.75 -13.68
CA VAL A 10 3.59 -8.17 -13.44
C VAL A 10 4.68 -9.10 -13.98
N ALA A 11 5.29 -8.78 -15.12
CA ALA A 11 6.44 -9.53 -15.62
C ALA A 11 7.61 -9.54 -14.61
N VAL A 12 7.87 -8.40 -13.94
CA VAL A 12 8.84 -8.36 -12.84
C VAL A 12 8.33 -9.11 -11.60
N PHE A 13 7.04 -8.98 -11.27
CA PHE A 13 6.46 -9.66 -10.11
C PHE A 13 6.60 -11.18 -10.21
N ASP A 14 6.38 -11.73 -11.41
CA ASP A 14 6.50 -13.16 -11.68
C ASP A 14 7.88 -13.75 -11.39
N VAL A 15 8.92 -12.94 -11.56
CA VAL A 15 10.30 -13.37 -11.30
C VAL A 15 10.64 -13.32 -9.81
N ILE A 16 10.15 -12.29 -9.10
CA ILE A 16 10.55 -12.04 -7.70
C ILE A 16 9.63 -12.70 -6.67
N ALA A 17 8.44 -13.16 -7.05
CA ALA A 17 7.50 -13.79 -6.13
C ALA A 17 7.87 -15.26 -5.91
N HIS A 18 8.54 -15.55 -4.79
CA HIS A 18 8.89 -16.91 -4.36
C HIS A 18 9.18 -16.95 -2.86
N SER A 19 9.33 -18.16 -2.30
CA SER A 19 9.85 -18.32 -0.92
C SER A 19 11.37 -18.09 -0.85
N ASP A 20 11.85 -17.56 0.27
CA ASP A 20 13.26 -17.43 0.61
C ASP A 20 13.49 -18.04 2.00
N ALA A 21 14.39 -19.03 2.09
CA ALA A 21 14.75 -19.67 3.35
C ALA A 21 15.34 -18.69 4.38
N ALA A 22 15.88 -17.55 3.93
CA ALA A 22 16.40 -16.51 4.79
C ALA A 22 15.34 -15.46 5.22
N ASP A 23 14.11 -15.56 4.72
CA ASP A 23 12.96 -14.74 5.15
C ASP A 23 11.77 -15.64 5.55
N PRO A 24 11.61 -15.93 6.85
CA PRO A 24 10.53 -16.78 7.35
C PRO A 24 9.12 -16.32 6.98
N VAL A 25 8.89 -15.03 6.67
CA VAL A 25 7.57 -14.52 6.27
C VAL A 25 7.14 -15.09 4.92
N THR A 26 8.10 -15.50 4.09
CA THR A 26 7.86 -16.04 2.74
C THR A 26 7.72 -17.56 2.69
N ALA A 27 7.80 -18.26 3.83
CA ALA A 27 7.85 -19.73 3.88
C ALA A 27 6.66 -20.40 3.14
N ASP A 28 5.48 -19.80 3.21
CA ASP A 28 4.27 -20.31 2.56
C ASP A 28 4.04 -19.71 1.16
N ALA A 29 4.92 -18.85 0.65
CA ALA A 29 4.67 -18.09 -0.57
C ALA A 29 4.44 -19.02 -1.77
N ASP A 30 5.26 -20.05 -1.95
CA ASP A 30 5.18 -20.95 -3.11
C ASP A 30 3.93 -21.86 -3.09
N THR A 31 3.33 -22.11 -1.92
CA THR A 31 2.10 -22.89 -1.81
C THR A 31 0.84 -22.04 -1.99
N LYS A 32 0.94 -20.71 -1.86
CA LYS A 32 -0.20 -19.79 -1.90
C LYS A 32 -0.22 -18.88 -3.13
N ARG A 33 0.94 -18.60 -3.74
CA ARG A 33 1.04 -17.76 -4.93
C ARG A 33 0.49 -18.47 -6.17
N ALA A 34 0.17 -17.68 -7.20
CA ALA A 34 -0.12 -18.25 -8.51
C ALA A 34 1.15 -18.80 -9.16
N VAL A 35 1.00 -19.82 -10.01
CA VAL A 35 2.11 -20.39 -10.80
C VAL A 35 2.72 -19.33 -11.72
N ARG A 36 1.88 -18.50 -12.33
CA ARG A 36 2.27 -17.41 -13.23
C ARG A 36 1.22 -16.30 -13.22
N TYR A 37 1.60 -15.12 -12.79
CA TYR A 37 0.76 -13.93 -12.70
C TYR A 37 0.55 -13.25 -14.06
N THR A 38 1.44 -13.40 -15.05
CA THR A 38 1.15 -12.89 -16.41
C THR A 38 -0.09 -13.51 -17.03
N ASP A 39 -0.51 -14.71 -16.59
CA ASP A 39 -1.73 -15.36 -17.06
C ASP A 39 -3.01 -14.63 -16.61
N ALA A 40 -2.91 -13.71 -15.64
CA ALA A 40 -3.99 -12.82 -15.23
C ALA A 40 -4.18 -11.61 -16.15
N LEU A 41 -3.24 -11.32 -17.08
CA LEU A 41 -3.28 -10.15 -17.98
C LEU A 41 -4.32 -10.33 -19.11
N LYS A 42 -5.60 -10.42 -18.74
CA LYS A 42 -6.73 -10.65 -19.63
C LYS A 42 -7.73 -9.51 -19.56
N ARG A 43 -8.26 -9.11 -20.72
CA ARG A 43 -9.39 -8.17 -20.79
C ARG A 43 -10.68 -8.85 -20.38
N GLY A 44 -11.63 -8.06 -19.89
CA GLY A 44 -12.94 -8.51 -19.42
C GLY A 44 -12.95 -9.10 -18.01
N ALA A 45 -11.83 -9.04 -17.28
CA ALA A 45 -11.75 -9.49 -15.89
C ALA A 45 -12.65 -8.69 -14.94
N LEU A 46 -12.98 -7.44 -15.26
CA LEU A 46 -13.90 -6.62 -14.46
C LEU A 46 -15.37 -6.99 -14.64
N LYS A 47 -15.74 -7.74 -15.69
CA LYS A 47 -17.13 -8.09 -15.96
C LYS A 47 -17.72 -8.93 -14.81
N GLY A 48 -18.68 -8.36 -14.09
CA GLY A 48 -19.32 -8.98 -12.93
C GLY A 48 -18.52 -8.91 -11.64
N ALA A 49 -17.29 -8.37 -11.66
CA ALA A 49 -16.48 -8.19 -10.46
C ALA A 49 -17.17 -7.22 -9.50
N ARG A 50 -17.25 -7.59 -8.22
CA ARG A 50 -17.89 -6.78 -7.17
C ARG A 50 -16.83 -5.95 -6.47
N ILE A 51 -16.82 -4.65 -6.78
CA ILE A 51 -15.82 -3.70 -6.33
C ILE A 51 -16.42 -2.77 -5.26
N GLY A 52 -15.87 -2.79 -4.05
CA GLY A 52 -16.30 -1.92 -2.95
C GLY A 52 -15.56 -0.59 -2.91
N VAL A 53 -16.27 0.53 -2.78
CA VAL A 53 -15.66 1.86 -2.64
C VAL A 53 -15.38 2.17 -1.17
N LEU A 54 -14.10 2.19 -0.80
CA LEU A 54 -13.66 2.31 0.60
C LEU A 54 -13.44 3.77 0.99
N ARG A 55 -14.53 4.54 1.13
CA ARG A 55 -14.46 5.98 1.49
C ARG A 55 -13.74 6.24 2.81
N GLN A 56 -13.85 5.31 3.76
CA GLN A 56 -13.14 5.36 5.06
C GLN A 56 -11.62 5.55 4.92
N ALA A 57 -11.02 5.12 3.80
CA ALA A 57 -9.59 5.19 3.55
C ALA A 57 -9.06 6.61 3.26
N TYR A 58 -9.89 7.52 2.76
CA TYR A 58 -9.40 8.79 2.20
C TYR A 58 -10.34 9.98 2.39
N ASP A 59 -11.65 9.77 2.61
CA ASP A 59 -12.62 10.87 2.71
C ASP A 59 -12.43 11.60 4.04
N ARG A 60 -11.87 12.81 3.93
CA ARG A 60 -11.51 13.70 5.04
C ARG A 60 -11.93 15.13 4.65
N PRO A 61 -12.15 16.04 5.62
CA PRO A 61 -12.48 17.44 5.30
C PRO A 61 -11.47 18.13 4.37
N THR A 62 -10.23 17.65 4.35
CA THR A 62 -9.12 18.16 3.53
C THR A 62 -9.00 17.53 2.13
N LEU A 63 -9.90 16.61 1.75
CA LEU A 63 -9.89 15.96 0.44
C LEU A 63 -9.96 17.00 -0.70
N ASP A 64 -9.00 16.94 -1.61
CA ASP A 64 -8.96 17.81 -2.79
C ASP A 64 -10.14 17.53 -3.74
N GLY A 65 -10.81 18.60 -4.17
CA GLY A 65 -11.99 18.51 -5.02
C GLY A 65 -11.71 17.92 -6.42
N GLU A 66 -10.53 18.18 -6.99
CA GLU A 66 -10.17 17.59 -8.28
C GLU A 66 -9.82 16.11 -8.14
N VAL A 67 -9.14 15.71 -7.07
CA VAL A 67 -8.90 14.28 -6.78
C VAL A 67 -10.23 13.55 -6.60
N ARG A 68 -11.17 14.13 -5.84
CA ARG A 68 -12.54 13.59 -5.71
C ARG A 68 -13.20 13.44 -7.08
N ALA A 69 -13.16 14.48 -7.92
CA ALA A 69 -13.77 14.44 -9.25
C ALA A 69 -13.12 13.41 -10.20
N VAL A 70 -11.79 13.26 -10.17
CA VAL A 70 -11.09 12.22 -10.94
C VAL A 70 -11.48 10.83 -10.44
N PHE A 71 -11.58 10.63 -9.14
CA PHE A 71 -11.97 9.36 -8.55
C PHE A 71 -13.40 8.96 -8.94
N GLU A 72 -14.36 9.88 -8.88
CA GLU A 72 -15.74 9.59 -9.30
C GLU A 72 -15.82 9.19 -10.80
N ARG A 73 -14.97 9.79 -11.66
CA ARG A 73 -14.83 9.34 -13.06
C ARG A 73 -14.23 7.94 -13.15
N ALA A 74 -13.22 7.62 -12.35
CA ALA A 74 -12.63 6.29 -12.30
C ALA A 74 -13.66 5.21 -11.86
N LEU A 75 -14.58 5.56 -10.95
CA LEU A 75 -15.69 4.68 -10.58
C LEU A 75 -16.68 4.48 -11.74
N ALA A 76 -16.90 5.50 -12.58
CA ALA A 76 -17.69 5.36 -13.80
C ALA A 76 -16.99 4.45 -14.82
N ASP A 77 -15.67 4.61 -15.02
CA ASP A 77 -14.85 3.75 -15.88
C ASP A 77 -14.94 2.27 -15.46
N LEU A 78 -14.89 1.98 -14.15
CA LEU A 78 -15.07 0.63 -13.62
C LEU A 78 -16.45 0.04 -13.98
N ARG A 79 -17.52 0.83 -13.83
CA ARG A 79 -18.88 0.39 -14.20
C ARG A 79 -18.99 0.13 -15.70
N LEU A 80 -18.39 0.98 -16.53
CA LEU A 80 -18.35 0.82 -17.99
C LEU A 80 -17.58 -0.44 -18.42
N ALA A 81 -16.53 -0.80 -17.69
CA ALA A 81 -15.79 -2.07 -17.87
C ALA A 81 -16.57 -3.31 -17.36
N GLY A 82 -17.79 -3.12 -16.84
CA GLY A 82 -18.69 -4.19 -16.43
C GLY A 82 -18.59 -4.59 -14.96
N ALA A 83 -17.86 -3.85 -14.13
CA ALA A 83 -17.81 -4.09 -12.69
C ALA A 83 -19.10 -3.65 -11.99
N ILE A 84 -19.51 -4.43 -10.99
CA ILE A 84 -20.56 -4.06 -10.05
C ILE A 84 -19.88 -3.23 -8.95
N VAL A 85 -20.05 -1.90 -8.99
CA VAL A 85 -19.44 -0.98 -8.01
C VAL A 85 -20.43 -0.67 -6.89
N ILE A 86 -20.07 -1.02 -5.65
CA ILE A 86 -20.87 -0.77 -4.45
C ILE A 86 -20.23 0.39 -3.68
N ASP A 87 -20.97 1.49 -3.53
CA ASP A 87 -20.49 2.70 -2.90
C ASP A 87 -21.47 3.21 -1.82
N SER A 88 -21.08 3.40 -0.56
CA SER A 88 -19.76 3.15 0.05
C SER A 88 -19.73 1.85 0.86
N VAL A 89 -18.53 1.28 1.04
CA VAL A 89 -18.28 0.18 2.00
C VAL A 89 -17.39 0.65 3.13
N ARG A 90 -17.48 0.01 4.30
CA ARG A 90 -16.72 0.37 5.50
C ARG A 90 -16.37 -0.85 6.33
N VAL A 91 -15.23 -0.81 7.01
CA VAL A 91 -14.88 -1.80 8.03
C VAL A 91 -15.34 -1.28 9.38
N ASP A 92 -16.34 -1.95 9.95
CA ASP A 92 -16.90 -1.55 11.22
C ASP A 92 -15.90 -1.76 12.37
N SER A 93 -15.99 -0.90 13.38
CA SER A 93 -15.10 -0.90 14.55
C SER A 93 -13.60 -0.76 14.25
N LEU A 94 -13.20 -0.38 13.03
CA LEU A 94 -11.78 -0.25 12.66
C LEU A 94 -11.03 0.72 13.60
N GLU A 95 -11.62 1.87 13.90
CA GLU A 95 -11.04 2.85 14.82
C GLU A 95 -10.90 2.30 16.25
N VAL A 96 -11.88 1.52 16.70
CA VAL A 96 -11.84 0.87 18.02
C VAL A 96 -10.72 -0.15 18.07
N ILE A 97 -10.57 -0.97 17.02
CA ILE A 97 -9.47 -1.93 16.90
C ILE A 97 -8.11 -1.22 16.94
N GLN A 98 -7.96 -0.12 16.23
CA GLN A 98 -6.72 0.66 16.19
C GLN A 98 -6.37 1.27 17.56
N ARG A 99 -7.35 1.83 18.25
CA ARG A 99 -7.16 2.41 19.60
C ARG A 99 -6.79 1.38 20.67
N ARG A 100 -6.92 0.08 20.40
CA ARG A 100 -6.45 -0.98 21.31
C ARG A 100 -4.95 -1.17 21.28
N GLN A 101 -4.23 -0.59 20.31
CA GLN A 101 -2.77 -0.66 20.31
C GLN A 101 -2.23 0.02 21.55
N GLN A 102 -1.42 -0.71 22.31
CA GLN A 102 -0.77 -0.23 23.52
C GLN A 102 0.72 -0.06 23.23
N GLY A 103 1.28 1.09 23.62
CA GLY A 103 2.69 1.41 23.42
C GLY A 103 3.10 1.61 21.96
N GLY A 104 4.34 2.06 21.79
CA GLY A 104 4.98 2.19 20.47
C GLY A 104 5.69 0.91 20.06
N CYS A 105 5.86 0.73 18.75
CA CYS A 105 6.73 -0.32 18.21
C CYS A 105 7.68 0.31 17.19
N ASN A 106 8.88 0.67 17.65
CA ASN A 106 9.96 1.10 16.79
C ASN A 106 10.98 -0.03 16.68
N ARG A 107 11.07 -0.62 15.49
CA ARG A 107 11.99 -1.73 15.21
C ARG A 107 13.27 -1.30 14.50
N PHE A 108 13.36 -0.03 14.11
CA PHE A 108 14.32 0.44 13.12
C PHE A 108 15.77 0.18 13.52
N LYS A 109 16.14 0.49 14.77
CA LYS A 109 17.50 0.23 15.28
C LYS A 109 17.86 -1.25 15.18
N ALA A 110 17.04 -2.12 15.78
CA ALA A 110 17.30 -3.56 15.82
C ALA A 110 17.34 -4.17 14.41
N ASP A 111 16.39 -3.82 13.54
CA ASP A 111 16.32 -4.36 12.18
C ASP A 111 17.51 -3.85 11.32
N LEU A 112 17.92 -2.58 11.46
CA LEU A 112 19.07 -2.00 10.75
C LEU A 112 20.41 -2.62 11.19
N GLU A 113 20.62 -2.78 12.49
CA GLU A 113 21.86 -3.35 13.04
C GLU A 113 21.97 -4.84 12.70
N ARG A 114 20.85 -5.57 12.72
CA ARG A 114 20.78 -6.95 12.21
C ARG A 114 21.15 -7.00 10.73
N TYR A 115 20.67 -6.06 9.91
CA TYR A 115 21.07 -5.97 8.50
C TYR A 115 22.58 -5.72 8.34
N PHE A 116 23.17 -4.79 9.10
CA PHE A 116 24.62 -4.57 9.04
C PHE A 116 25.42 -5.81 9.45
N ALA A 117 24.99 -6.53 10.48
CA ALA A 117 25.66 -7.73 10.95
C ALA A 117 25.57 -8.90 9.94
N THR A 118 24.41 -9.08 9.30
CA THR A 118 24.12 -10.30 8.52
C THR A 118 24.25 -10.13 7.01
N ARG A 119 23.99 -8.93 6.49
CA ARG A 119 23.93 -8.65 5.03
C ARG A 119 24.94 -7.62 4.56
N ALA A 120 25.45 -6.77 5.45
CA ALA A 120 26.44 -5.75 5.10
C ALA A 120 27.66 -5.73 6.05
N PRO A 121 28.35 -6.89 6.24
CA PRO A 121 29.49 -6.98 7.17
C PRO A 121 30.67 -6.10 6.77
N ASN A 122 30.72 -5.59 5.54
CA ASN A 122 31.75 -4.67 5.06
C ASN A 122 31.29 -3.19 5.03
N ALA A 123 30.08 -2.88 5.51
CA ALA A 123 29.61 -1.49 5.58
C ALA A 123 30.53 -0.63 6.46
N PRO A 124 30.77 0.65 6.12
CA PRO A 124 31.62 1.55 6.91
C PRO A 124 30.99 1.98 8.25
N VAL A 125 29.72 1.63 8.48
CA VAL A 125 28.97 1.85 9.71
C VAL A 125 28.39 0.51 10.17
N LYS A 126 28.33 0.28 11.48
CA LYS A 126 27.84 -0.99 12.06
C LYS A 126 26.61 -0.83 12.92
N THR A 127 26.37 0.38 13.41
CA THR A 127 25.29 0.70 14.33
C THR A 127 24.49 1.92 13.86
N LEU A 128 23.28 2.10 14.41
CA LEU A 128 22.53 3.34 14.19
C LEU A 128 23.30 4.55 14.76
N ASP A 129 24.04 4.36 15.86
CA ASP A 129 24.87 5.41 16.45
C ASP A 129 26.02 5.83 15.53
N ASP A 130 26.63 4.91 14.78
CA ASP A 130 27.64 5.24 13.77
C ASP A 130 27.02 6.07 12.63
N VAL A 131 25.80 5.74 12.20
CA VAL A 131 25.05 6.54 11.22
C VAL A 131 24.84 7.95 11.73
N ILE A 132 24.38 8.11 12.98
CA ILE A 132 24.15 9.42 13.61
C ILE A 132 25.48 10.20 13.73
N ARG A 133 26.56 9.53 14.16
CA ARG A 133 27.89 10.14 14.31
C ARG A 133 28.48 10.59 12.97
N SER A 134 28.17 9.88 11.88
CA SER A 134 28.66 10.21 10.55
C SER A 134 28.13 11.55 10.02
N ARG A 135 26.95 11.98 10.49
CA ARG A 135 26.20 13.15 9.97
C ARG A 135 25.94 13.12 8.46
N LYS A 136 26.06 11.94 7.81
CA LYS A 136 25.79 11.75 6.38
C LYS A 136 24.32 11.42 6.12
N PHE A 137 23.42 12.19 6.74
CA PHE A 137 21.98 12.11 6.55
C PHE A 137 21.41 13.52 6.47
N HIS A 138 20.24 13.68 5.85
CA HIS A 138 19.59 14.98 5.77
C HIS A 138 19.08 15.43 7.16
N PRO A 139 19.23 16.70 7.57
CA PRO A 139 18.85 17.15 8.92
C PRO A 139 17.38 16.84 9.31
N THR A 140 16.48 16.76 8.32
CA THR A 140 15.06 16.46 8.56
C THR A 140 14.79 15.05 9.11
N VAL A 141 15.75 14.13 9.05
CA VAL A 141 15.62 12.80 9.65
C VAL A 141 16.35 12.65 10.99
N GLU A 142 17.14 13.66 11.41
CA GLU A 142 18.00 13.56 12.59
C GLU A 142 17.21 13.20 13.85
N LEU A 143 16.11 13.91 14.11
CA LEU A 143 15.26 13.68 15.26
C LEU A 143 14.77 12.22 15.31
N ARG A 144 14.27 11.69 14.19
CA ARG A 144 13.77 10.31 14.11
C ARG A 144 14.87 9.27 14.30
N LEU A 145 16.08 9.53 13.79
CA LEU A 145 17.23 8.65 13.99
C LEU A 145 17.62 8.62 15.48
N ARG A 146 17.66 9.79 16.14
CA ARG A 146 17.97 9.89 17.57
C ARG A 146 16.91 9.22 18.44
N GLU A 147 15.63 9.44 18.16
CA GLU A 147 14.51 8.76 18.84
C GLU A 147 14.55 7.24 18.64
N ALA A 148 14.91 6.77 17.43
CA ALA A 148 15.09 5.34 17.20
C ALA A 148 16.30 4.77 17.96
N ALA A 149 17.37 5.55 18.14
CA ALA A 149 18.57 5.13 18.85
C ALA A 149 18.34 4.91 20.35
N THR A 150 17.37 5.62 20.97
CA THR A 150 17.02 5.45 22.38
C THR A 150 16.27 4.14 22.67
N VAL A 151 15.79 3.44 21.65
CA VAL A 151 15.10 2.15 21.81
C VAL A 151 16.15 1.06 22.03
N THR A 152 16.13 0.42 23.19
CA THR A 152 17.08 -0.63 23.57
C THR A 152 16.46 -2.02 23.61
N GLU A 153 15.14 -2.11 23.80
CA GLU A 153 14.39 -3.36 23.83
C GLU A 153 14.33 -3.98 22.43
N LEU A 154 14.51 -5.30 22.34
CA LEU A 154 14.35 -6.03 21.09
C LEU A 154 12.86 -6.06 20.68
N PRO A 155 12.53 -5.92 19.38
CA PRO A 155 11.15 -5.95 18.91
C PRO A 155 10.35 -7.18 19.33
N GLU A 156 11.00 -8.33 19.46
CA GLU A 156 10.37 -9.60 19.84
C GLU A 156 9.98 -9.62 21.33
N GLN A 157 10.68 -8.85 22.16
CA GLN A 157 10.42 -8.70 23.60
C GLN A 157 9.46 -7.55 23.89
N SER A 158 9.33 -6.60 22.96
CA SER A 158 8.53 -5.40 23.16
C SER A 158 7.03 -5.65 23.21
N ALA A 159 6.43 -5.32 24.36
CA ALA A 159 4.98 -5.36 24.56
C ALA A 159 4.23 -4.51 23.53
N GLY A 160 4.80 -3.37 23.12
CA GLY A 160 4.23 -2.51 22.09
C GLY A 160 4.25 -3.14 20.69
N CYS A 161 5.34 -3.83 20.33
CA CYS A 161 5.40 -4.58 19.08
C CYS A 161 4.46 -5.79 19.07
N GLN A 162 4.37 -6.53 20.17
CA GLN A 162 3.39 -7.62 20.30
C GLN A 162 1.95 -7.10 20.23
N SER A 163 1.65 -5.95 20.86
CA SER A 163 0.34 -5.29 20.76
C SER A 163 0.02 -4.91 19.32
N ARG A 164 0.97 -4.30 18.60
CA ARG A 164 0.82 -3.95 17.18
C ARG A 164 0.48 -5.17 16.31
N GLU A 165 1.16 -6.30 16.50
CA GLU A 165 0.87 -7.52 15.72
C GLU A 165 -0.53 -8.09 16.02
N ARG A 166 -0.99 -8.03 17.28
CA ARG A 166 -2.39 -8.39 17.63
C ARG A 166 -3.40 -7.48 16.93
N VAL A 167 -3.16 -6.17 16.92
CA VAL A 167 -4.03 -5.20 16.22
C VAL A 167 -4.03 -5.46 14.71
N ARG A 168 -2.86 -5.68 14.09
CA ARG A 168 -2.77 -6.05 12.66
C ARG A 168 -3.60 -7.31 12.36
N ALA A 169 -3.55 -8.33 13.22
CA ALA A 169 -4.36 -9.53 13.07
C ALA A 169 -5.87 -9.24 13.18
N GLN A 170 -6.30 -8.41 14.13
CA GLN A 170 -7.70 -8.00 14.25
C GLN A 170 -8.18 -7.21 13.03
N VAL A 171 -7.34 -6.32 12.48
CA VAL A 171 -7.66 -5.58 11.25
C VAL A 171 -7.78 -6.54 10.06
N ARG A 172 -6.87 -7.52 9.90
CA ARG A 172 -7.00 -8.57 8.87
C ARG A 172 -8.34 -9.30 8.97
N THR A 173 -8.72 -9.73 10.17
CA THR A 173 -10.00 -10.42 10.40
C THR A 173 -11.19 -9.53 10.04
N ALA A 174 -11.20 -8.28 10.50
CA ALA A 174 -12.31 -7.35 10.26
C ALA A 174 -12.47 -7.00 8.77
N VAL A 175 -11.35 -6.75 8.07
CA VAL A 175 -11.35 -6.49 6.62
C VAL A 175 -11.85 -7.71 5.86
N THR A 176 -11.35 -8.91 6.19
CA THR A 176 -11.76 -10.16 5.55
C THR A 176 -13.25 -10.42 5.74
N ALA A 177 -13.76 -10.30 6.97
CA ALA A 177 -15.17 -10.48 7.27
C ALA A 177 -16.08 -9.50 6.53
N MET A 178 -15.65 -8.23 6.41
CA MET A 178 -16.38 -7.22 5.64
C MET A 178 -16.41 -7.57 4.15
N MET A 179 -15.27 -7.97 3.58
CA MET A 179 -15.20 -8.39 2.18
C MET A 179 -16.04 -9.66 1.93
N ASP A 180 -16.08 -10.60 2.86
CA ASP A 180 -16.89 -11.82 2.77
C ASP A 180 -18.39 -11.51 2.79
N ALA A 181 -18.83 -10.71 3.76
CA ALA A 181 -20.24 -10.33 3.92
C ALA A 181 -20.77 -9.60 2.68
N GLY A 182 -19.97 -8.70 2.09
CA GLY A 182 -20.32 -7.97 0.87
C GLY A 182 -20.11 -8.75 -0.43
N ARG A 183 -19.45 -9.92 -0.35
CA ARG A 183 -18.90 -10.68 -1.48
C ARG A 183 -18.10 -9.78 -2.40
N PHE A 184 -17.15 -9.03 -1.85
CA PHE A 184 -16.28 -8.13 -2.62
C PHE A 184 -15.06 -8.89 -3.12
N ASP A 185 -14.75 -8.69 -4.40
CA ASP A 185 -13.57 -9.21 -5.07
C ASP A 185 -12.35 -8.31 -4.82
N ALA A 186 -12.58 -6.99 -4.79
CA ALA A 186 -11.56 -5.99 -4.45
C ALA A 186 -12.22 -4.73 -3.88
N LEU A 187 -11.42 -3.91 -3.21
CA LEU A 187 -11.80 -2.57 -2.78
C LEU A 187 -11.02 -1.51 -3.57
N VAL A 188 -11.60 -0.32 -3.73
CA VAL A 188 -10.94 0.79 -4.42
C VAL A 188 -11.04 2.11 -3.65
N TYR A 189 -9.98 2.91 -3.78
CA TYR A 189 -9.85 4.25 -3.23
C TYR A 189 -8.74 5.03 -3.96
N PRO A 190 -8.71 6.38 -3.92
CA PRO A 190 -7.58 7.15 -4.42
C PRO A 190 -6.29 6.78 -3.68
N THR A 191 -5.20 6.56 -4.40
CA THR A 191 -3.89 6.28 -3.79
C THR A 191 -3.42 7.43 -2.89
N TRP A 192 -3.80 8.67 -3.23
CA TRP A 192 -3.61 9.87 -2.41
C TRP A 192 -4.86 10.74 -2.48
N SER A 193 -5.25 11.35 -1.37
CA SER A 193 -6.42 12.23 -1.30
C SER A 193 -6.18 13.67 -1.80
N ASN A 194 -4.92 14.03 -2.09
CA ASN A 194 -4.53 15.36 -2.55
C ASN A 194 -3.36 15.27 -3.55
N PRO A 195 -3.22 16.26 -4.45
CA PRO A 195 -2.04 16.38 -5.31
C PRO A 195 -0.75 16.60 -4.51
N PRO A 196 0.44 16.34 -5.11
CA PRO A 196 1.70 16.61 -4.45
C PRO A 196 1.85 18.11 -4.14
N ARG A 197 2.44 18.40 -2.98
CA ARG A 197 2.83 19.76 -2.60
C ARG A 197 4.05 20.21 -3.39
N LEU A 198 4.23 21.53 -3.50
CA LEU A 198 5.49 22.11 -3.94
C LEU A 198 6.60 21.86 -2.91
N ILE A 199 7.84 21.80 -3.38
CA ILE A 199 9.00 21.66 -2.49
C ILE A 199 9.06 22.89 -1.58
N GLY A 200 9.09 22.65 -0.26
CA GLY A 200 9.10 23.69 0.76
C GLY A 200 7.70 24.09 1.28
N ASP A 201 6.61 23.64 0.66
CA ASP A 201 5.26 23.86 1.18
C ASP A 201 4.93 22.87 2.30
N LEU A 202 4.80 23.40 3.52
CA LEU A 202 4.44 22.63 4.71
C LEU A 202 2.98 22.82 5.15
N ASN A 203 2.26 23.76 4.55
CA ASN A 203 1.01 24.30 5.09
C ASN A 203 -0.24 23.88 4.29
N THR A 204 -0.14 23.73 2.97
CA THR A 204 -1.30 23.31 2.13
C THR A 204 -1.75 21.91 2.50
N PRO A 205 -3.03 21.51 2.52
CA PRO A 205 -3.41 20.12 2.77
C PRO A 205 -2.63 19.12 1.89
N HIS A 206 -2.14 18.03 2.49
CA HIS A 206 -1.57 16.88 1.78
C HIS A 206 -2.46 15.67 2.01
N GLY A 207 -2.33 14.71 1.10
CA GLY A 207 -3.01 13.45 1.27
C GLY A 207 -2.25 12.52 2.21
N ASP A 208 -2.87 11.39 2.49
CA ASP A 208 -2.22 10.22 3.05
C ASP A 208 -2.39 9.07 2.04
N ASN A 209 -1.44 8.15 2.00
CA ASN A 209 -1.50 6.97 1.13
C ASN A 209 -2.33 5.82 1.74
N SER A 210 -3.26 6.16 2.64
CA SER A 210 -4.16 5.25 3.36
C SER A 210 -3.42 4.11 4.07
N GLN A 211 -2.61 4.46 5.08
CA GLN A 211 -1.71 3.52 5.79
C GLN A 211 -2.44 2.43 6.60
N LEU A 212 -3.76 2.50 6.70
CA LEU A 212 -4.59 1.68 7.59
C LEU A 212 -5.05 0.35 6.98
N PHE A 213 -4.97 0.19 5.65
CA PHE A 213 -5.41 -1.02 4.96
C PHE A 213 -4.20 -1.87 4.56
N SER A 214 -3.78 -1.87 3.30
CA SER A 214 -2.68 -2.71 2.80
C SER A 214 -1.43 -2.77 3.70
N PRO A 215 -0.87 -1.64 4.20
CA PRO A 215 0.31 -1.72 5.07
C PRO A 215 0.04 -2.40 6.42
N THR A 216 -1.16 -2.23 6.97
CA THR A 216 -1.56 -2.79 8.27
C THR A 216 -1.98 -4.26 8.15
N THR A 217 -2.75 -4.61 7.12
CA THR A 217 -3.18 -5.99 6.89
C THR A 217 -2.04 -6.86 6.35
N GLY A 218 -1.16 -6.30 5.53
CA GLY A 218 -0.24 -7.06 4.69
C GLY A 218 -0.89 -7.64 3.44
N PHE A 219 -2.09 -7.20 3.08
CA PHE A 219 -2.79 -7.65 1.87
C PHE A 219 -2.33 -6.84 0.64
N PRO A 220 -2.40 -7.43 -0.56
CA PRO A 220 -1.92 -6.78 -1.78
C PRO A 220 -2.74 -5.55 -2.13
N ALA A 221 -2.02 -4.53 -2.63
CA ALA A 221 -2.61 -3.38 -3.28
C ALA A 221 -1.81 -3.00 -4.52
N ILE A 222 -2.50 -2.53 -5.56
CA ILE A 222 -1.91 -2.09 -6.82
C ILE A 222 -2.50 -0.73 -7.17
N THR A 223 -1.64 0.25 -7.43
CA THR A 223 -2.05 1.56 -7.95
C THR A 223 -1.89 1.61 -9.46
N VAL A 224 -2.87 2.17 -10.15
CA VAL A 224 -2.88 2.42 -11.60
C VAL A 224 -3.33 3.86 -11.85
N PRO A 225 -2.79 4.57 -12.87
CA PRO A 225 -3.24 5.92 -13.19
C PRO A 225 -4.74 5.96 -13.44
N MET A 226 -5.43 6.91 -12.81
CA MET A 226 -6.88 7.12 -12.96
C MET A 226 -7.24 8.46 -13.62
N GLY A 227 -6.22 9.20 -14.03
CA GLY A 227 -6.35 10.51 -14.67
C GLY A 227 -5.41 11.53 -14.03
N TYR A 228 -5.77 12.81 -14.18
CA TYR A 228 -4.93 13.93 -13.80
C TYR A 228 -5.75 15.06 -13.18
N THR A 229 -5.08 15.84 -12.32
CA THR A 229 -5.54 17.09 -11.72
C THR A 229 -4.74 18.28 -12.25
N ARG A 230 -5.10 19.49 -11.84
CA ARG A 230 -4.47 20.77 -12.16
C ARG A 230 -4.30 21.00 -13.65
N GLY A 231 -5.42 20.96 -14.38
CA GLY A 231 -5.42 21.16 -15.83
C GLY A 231 -4.66 20.04 -16.56
N ASN A 232 -4.85 18.80 -16.13
CA ASN A 232 -4.26 17.61 -16.73
C ASN A 232 -2.71 17.52 -16.60
N ARG A 233 -2.15 18.05 -15.49
CA ARG A 233 -0.70 18.09 -15.24
C ARG A 233 -0.23 17.09 -14.19
N LEU A 234 -0.97 16.94 -13.09
CA LEU A 234 -0.53 16.13 -11.95
C LEU A 234 -1.31 14.81 -11.93
N PRO A 235 -0.64 13.65 -12.06
CA PRO A 235 -1.32 12.36 -12.12
C PRO A 235 -2.02 12.03 -10.78
N ALA A 236 -3.14 11.34 -10.87
CA ALA A 236 -3.81 10.73 -9.73
C ALA A 236 -3.90 9.21 -9.93
N GLY A 237 -3.77 8.44 -8.84
CA GLY A 237 -3.80 6.98 -8.87
C GLY A 237 -5.08 6.41 -8.26
N LEU A 238 -5.60 5.35 -8.87
CA LEU A 238 -6.64 4.48 -8.31
C LEU A 238 -5.94 3.28 -7.67
N GLN A 239 -6.11 3.11 -6.36
CA GLN A 239 -5.63 1.94 -5.65
C GLN A 239 -6.70 0.85 -5.67
N PHE A 240 -6.33 -0.32 -6.16
CA PHE A 240 -7.05 -1.57 -5.95
C PHE A 240 -6.44 -2.29 -4.76
N PHE A 241 -7.27 -2.80 -3.85
CA PHE A 241 -6.88 -3.51 -2.65
C PHE A 241 -7.59 -4.87 -2.60
N GLY A 242 -6.80 -5.95 -2.48
CA GLY A 242 -7.29 -7.33 -2.50
C GLY A 242 -7.16 -8.03 -1.15
N ARG A 243 -7.41 -9.34 -1.16
CA ARG A 243 -7.21 -10.24 -0.02
C ARG A 243 -5.79 -10.80 -0.03
N ALA A 244 -5.31 -11.32 1.11
CA ALA A 244 -4.04 -12.02 1.15
C ALA A 244 -3.97 -13.10 0.05
N TYR A 245 -2.89 -13.10 -0.73
CA TYR A 245 -2.61 -14.04 -1.81
C TYR A 245 -3.57 -14.00 -3.02
N ASP A 246 -4.44 -12.98 -3.11
CA ASP A 246 -5.34 -12.78 -4.25
C ASP A 246 -4.72 -11.90 -5.36
N GLU A 247 -3.39 -11.77 -5.43
CA GLU A 247 -2.72 -10.92 -6.42
C GLU A 247 -3.12 -11.30 -7.85
N PHE A 248 -3.34 -12.59 -8.15
CA PHE A 248 -3.74 -13.03 -9.49
C PHE A 248 -5.05 -12.39 -9.94
N LYS A 249 -6.09 -12.42 -9.10
CA LYS A 249 -7.39 -11.78 -9.42
C LYS A 249 -7.24 -10.27 -9.46
N LEU A 250 -6.53 -9.71 -8.48
CA LEU A 250 -6.31 -8.27 -8.37
C LEU A 250 -5.60 -7.72 -9.61
N ILE A 251 -4.57 -8.40 -10.09
CA ILE A 251 -3.86 -8.08 -11.33
C ILE A 251 -4.81 -8.08 -12.52
N GLY A 252 -5.68 -9.09 -12.63
CA GLY A 252 -6.69 -9.14 -13.69
C GLY A 252 -7.58 -7.91 -13.72
N TYR A 253 -8.13 -7.50 -12.57
CA TYR A 253 -8.98 -6.32 -12.47
C TYR A 253 -8.24 -5.03 -12.81
N VAL A 254 -7.01 -4.87 -12.31
CA VAL A 254 -6.20 -3.67 -12.53
C VAL A 254 -5.76 -3.58 -13.99
N TYR A 255 -5.35 -4.70 -14.59
CA TYR A 255 -4.99 -4.76 -16.00
C TYR A 255 -6.18 -4.41 -16.88
N ASP A 256 -7.36 -4.98 -16.62
CA ASP A 256 -8.54 -4.70 -17.41
C ASP A 256 -8.97 -3.22 -17.31
N TYR A 257 -8.87 -2.61 -16.12
CA TYR A 257 -9.08 -1.18 -15.93
C TYR A 257 -8.07 -0.34 -16.75
N GLU A 258 -6.78 -0.68 -16.67
CA GLU A 258 -5.74 -0.01 -17.47
C GLU A 258 -6.03 -0.12 -18.98
N GLN A 259 -6.46 -1.29 -19.45
CA GLN A 259 -6.75 -1.52 -20.86
C GLN A 259 -7.95 -0.73 -21.37
N HIS A 260 -8.97 -0.51 -20.52
CA HIS A 260 -10.14 0.30 -20.86
C HIS A 260 -9.84 1.79 -20.89
N THR A 261 -8.97 2.27 -20.00
CA THR A 261 -8.83 3.71 -19.75
C THR A 261 -7.60 4.35 -20.36
N LYS A 262 -6.47 3.63 -20.39
CA LYS A 262 -5.19 4.13 -20.92
C LYS A 262 -4.79 5.51 -20.39
N HIS A 263 -5.05 5.76 -19.10
CA HIS A 263 -4.81 7.07 -18.48
C HIS A 263 -3.34 7.47 -18.45
N TRP A 264 -2.39 6.52 -18.43
CA TRP A 264 -0.97 6.85 -18.39
C TRP A 264 -0.53 7.67 -19.61
N ARG A 265 0.21 8.76 -19.37
CA ARG A 265 0.84 9.59 -20.40
C ARG A 265 2.25 9.94 -19.96
N ALA A 266 3.18 9.97 -20.92
CA ALA A 266 4.53 10.46 -20.69
C ALA A 266 4.51 11.92 -20.23
N PRO A 267 5.30 12.30 -19.21
CA PRO A 267 5.47 13.69 -18.83
C PRO A 267 6.09 14.50 -19.98
N ARG A 268 5.64 15.74 -20.15
CA ARG A 268 6.28 16.72 -21.04
C ARG A 268 7.18 17.61 -20.16
N PHE A 269 8.49 17.51 -20.35
CA PHE A 269 9.49 18.32 -19.66
C PHE A 269 10.00 19.41 -20.59
#